data_AF-A0AAU5INP2-F1
#
_entry.id   AF-A0AAU5INP2-F1
#
_cell.length_a   1.000
_cell.length_b   1.000
_cell.length_c   1.000
_cell.angle_alpha   90.00
_cell.angle_beta   90.00
_cell.angle_gamma   90.00
#
_symmetry.space_group_name_H-M   'P 1'
#
loop_
_entity.id
_entity.type
_entity.pdbx_description
1 polymer ?
#
loop_
_entity_poly.entity_id
_entity_poly.type
_entity_poly.pdbx_seq_one_letter_code
_entity_poly.pdbx_strand_id
1 'polypeptide(L)'
;MRNRRVRPRRLSVTAVLAALLLAVPTATAAAADQNRSAASAAGTLAAAQRLNITMQAQQKTNWCWAAAGNTVSAWFGRNHTQNEFCNAAFGRAQGYECPNSQASLGNVQDGLSWAGISPGSYVTGWLRYPTVQAEISAGRPVETRIQWSSGGGHMHVLYGYDDANSWVYWGDPWPSNNRYNWASHAWYVNNSEFSWTHSLYRIGA
;
A
#
# COMPACT_ATOMS: atom_id res chain seq x y z
N MET A 1 -30.59 -45.30 -41.46
CA MET A 1 -30.54 -46.78 -41.37
C MET A 1 -30.52 -47.18 -39.90
N ARG A 2 -31.45 -48.06 -39.53
CA ARG A 2 -31.48 -49.11 -38.48
C ARG A 2 -30.47 -49.04 -37.31
N ASN A 3 -30.79 -49.42 -36.06
CA ASN A 3 -32.04 -49.69 -35.34
C ASN A 3 -31.65 -49.97 -33.88
N ARG A 4 -32.51 -49.52 -32.95
CA ARG A 4 -32.75 -49.98 -31.56
C ARG A 4 -31.93 -51.16 -31.01
N ARG A 5 -31.54 -51.04 -29.73
CA ARG A 5 -31.95 -52.03 -28.72
C ARG A 5 -32.50 -51.33 -27.47
N VAL A 6 -33.60 -51.88 -27.00
CA VAL A 6 -34.44 -51.45 -25.88
C VAL A 6 -34.69 -52.69 -25.02
N ARG A 7 -34.85 -52.45 -23.69
CA ARG A 7 -35.51 -53.27 -22.63
C ARG A 7 -34.69 -54.39 -21.97
N PRO A 8 -35.07 -54.87 -20.76
CA PRO A 8 -36.24 -54.50 -19.91
C PRO A 8 -35.95 -54.25 -18.40
N ARG A 9 -36.99 -53.69 -17.75
CA ARG A 9 -37.28 -53.69 -16.30
C ARG A 9 -37.21 -55.11 -15.68
N ARG A 10 -36.80 -55.20 -14.41
CA ARG A 10 -37.52 -55.99 -13.38
C ARG A 10 -37.49 -55.27 -12.03
N LEU A 11 -38.69 -54.96 -11.54
CA LEU A 11 -38.98 -54.69 -10.13
C LEU A 11 -39.03 -56.06 -9.43
N SER A 12 -38.45 -56.17 -8.25
CA SER A 12 -38.79 -57.22 -7.30
C SER A 12 -38.75 -56.63 -5.90
N VAL A 13 -39.95 -56.59 -5.32
CA VAL A 13 -40.25 -56.23 -3.94
C VAL A 13 -39.88 -57.42 -3.08
N THR A 14 -39.04 -57.21 -2.08
CA THR A 14 -39.03 -58.03 -0.86
C THR A 14 -38.62 -57.14 0.29
N ALA A 15 -39.61 -56.79 1.10
CA ALA A 15 -39.43 -56.23 2.42
C ALA A 15 -38.87 -57.33 3.34
N VAL A 16 -37.79 -57.02 4.05
CA VAL A 16 -37.45 -57.70 5.30
C VAL A 16 -37.16 -56.60 6.31
N LEU A 17 -38.11 -56.40 7.21
CA LEU A 17 -37.93 -55.67 8.46
C LEU A 17 -36.96 -56.47 9.32
N ALA A 18 -35.79 -55.90 9.63
CA ALA A 18 -34.97 -56.35 10.75
C ALA A 18 -34.69 -55.11 11.61
N ALA A 19 -35.45 -54.99 12.69
CA ALA A 19 -35.21 -54.01 13.73
C ALA A 19 -33.96 -54.42 14.51
N LEU A 20 -32.86 -53.70 14.30
CA LEU A 20 -31.67 -53.76 15.15
C LEU A 20 -31.65 -52.49 16.00
N LEU A 21 -32.06 -52.64 17.26
CA LEU A 21 -31.83 -51.66 18.30
C LEU A 21 -30.32 -51.53 18.54
N LEU A 22 -29.72 -50.50 17.95
CA LEU A 22 -28.38 -50.06 18.33
C LEU A 22 -28.55 -48.97 19.39
N ALA A 23 -28.14 -49.30 20.62
CA ALA A 23 -27.99 -48.36 21.70
C ALA A 23 -27.01 -47.26 21.27
N VAL A 24 -27.52 -46.03 21.11
CA VAL A 24 -26.71 -44.85 20.86
C VAL A 24 -26.04 -44.46 22.18
N PRO A 25 -24.70 -44.41 22.27
CA PRO A 25 -24.08 -43.68 23.37
C PRO A 25 -24.40 -42.20 23.14
N THR A 26 -25.14 -41.59 24.07
CA THR A 26 -25.28 -40.14 24.16
C THR A 26 -23.90 -39.56 24.42
N ALA A 27 -23.16 -39.25 23.36
CA ALA A 27 -22.00 -38.39 23.45
C ALA A 27 -22.52 -37.01 23.85
N THR A 28 -22.33 -36.65 25.12
CA THR A 28 -22.42 -35.26 25.55
C THR A 28 -21.43 -34.46 24.71
N ALA A 29 -21.94 -33.71 23.75
CA ALA A 29 -21.16 -32.69 23.07
C ALA A 29 -20.78 -31.65 24.12
N ALA A 30 -19.58 -31.78 24.69
CA ALA A 30 -18.94 -30.69 25.40
C ALA A 30 -18.64 -29.63 24.33
N ALA A 31 -19.49 -28.60 24.25
CA ALA A 31 -19.15 -27.37 23.58
C ALA A 31 -17.90 -26.83 24.28
N ALA A 32 -16.74 -27.10 23.70
CA ALA A 32 -15.50 -26.46 24.12
C ALA A 32 -15.72 -24.97 23.91
N ASP A 33 -15.81 -24.24 25.02
CA ASP A 33 -15.80 -22.80 25.07
C ASP A 33 -14.49 -22.34 24.41
N GLN A 34 -14.55 -22.06 23.10
CA GLN A 34 -13.46 -21.46 22.37
C GLN A 34 -13.41 -20.00 22.80
N ASN A 35 -12.99 -19.75 24.05
CA ASN A 35 -12.39 -18.50 24.43
C ASN A 35 -11.01 -18.37 23.76
N ARG A 36 -11.00 -18.47 22.43
CA ARG A 36 -10.01 -17.83 21.59
C ARG A 36 -10.36 -16.37 21.68
N SER A 37 -9.93 -15.75 22.77
CA SER A 37 -9.52 -14.36 22.74
C SER A 37 -8.55 -14.23 21.59
N ALA A 38 -9.08 -13.92 20.40
CA ALA A 38 -8.34 -13.36 19.30
C ALA A 38 -7.89 -11.99 19.78
N ALA A 39 -6.86 -12.00 20.64
CA ALA A 39 -5.96 -10.88 20.73
C ALA A 39 -5.48 -10.71 19.29
N SER A 40 -6.01 -9.70 18.61
CA SER A 40 -5.34 -9.16 17.46
C SER A 40 -3.90 -8.99 17.90
N ALA A 41 -2.95 -9.55 17.16
CA ALA A 41 -1.59 -9.10 17.24
C ALA A 41 -1.56 -7.68 16.65
N ALA A 42 -2.23 -6.73 17.31
CA ALA A 42 -1.85 -5.35 17.29
C ALA A 42 -0.51 -5.34 18.01
N GLY A 43 0.55 -5.70 17.29
CA GLY A 43 1.91 -5.49 17.75
C GLY A 43 1.99 -4.04 18.19
N THR A 44 2.41 -3.82 19.43
CA THR A 44 2.62 -2.47 19.95
C THR A 44 3.52 -1.74 18.96
N LEU A 45 3.03 -0.64 18.38
CA LEU A 45 3.82 0.16 17.45
C LEU A 45 5.11 0.58 18.17
N ALA A 46 6.24 0.57 17.47
CA ALA A 46 7.48 1.09 18.04
C ALA A 46 7.30 2.57 18.41
N ALA A 47 7.99 3.05 19.46
CA ALA A 47 7.94 4.47 19.82
C ALA A 47 8.51 5.38 18.72
N ALA A 48 9.45 4.87 17.92
CA ALA A 48 9.94 5.54 16.73
C ALA A 48 10.37 4.49 15.69
N GLN A 49 10.20 4.82 14.41
CA GLN A 49 10.67 3.98 13.32
C GLN A 49 11.04 4.84 12.12
N ARG A 50 12.12 4.47 11.43
CA ARG A 50 12.53 5.05 10.15
C ARG A 50 12.86 3.93 9.18
N LEU A 51 12.27 3.99 8.00
CA LEU A 51 12.60 3.13 6.87
C LEU A 51 13.93 3.61 6.28
N ASN A 52 14.84 2.68 5.99
CA ASN A 52 16.15 3.00 5.43
C ASN A 52 16.05 3.29 3.92
N ILE A 53 15.33 4.34 3.54
CA ILE A 53 15.21 4.77 2.15
C ILE A 53 16.49 5.48 1.70
N THR A 54 16.82 5.34 0.42
CA THR A 54 17.81 6.20 -0.24
C THR A 54 17.06 7.23 -1.09
N MET A 55 16.80 8.40 -0.51
CA MET A 55 16.05 9.45 -1.18
C MET A 55 16.80 9.97 -2.41
N GLN A 56 16.16 9.87 -3.58
CA GLN A 56 16.74 10.33 -4.84
C GLN A 56 16.58 11.85 -5.01
N ALA A 57 17.59 12.48 -5.61
CA ALA A 57 17.47 13.85 -6.12
C ALA A 57 16.73 13.87 -7.46
N GLN A 58 15.83 14.83 -7.65
CA GLN A 58 15.15 14.99 -8.95
C GLN A 58 16.14 15.36 -10.05
N GLN A 59 16.04 14.67 -11.19
CA GLN A 59 16.93 14.86 -12.33
C GLN A 59 16.49 16.00 -13.26
N LYS A 60 15.24 16.44 -13.17
CA LYS A 60 14.71 17.60 -13.90
C LYS A 60 13.89 18.49 -12.98
N THR A 61 13.65 19.75 -13.37
CA THR A 61 13.04 20.76 -12.50
C THR A 61 11.58 20.47 -12.14
N ASN A 62 10.83 19.72 -12.96
CA ASN A 62 9.44 19.32 -12.67
C ASN A 62 9.31 17.87 -12.21
N TRP A 63 10.40 17.19 -11.82
CA TRP A 63 10.45 15.75 -11.55
C TRP A 63 10.54 15.39 -10.06
N CYS A 64 10.08 16.27 -9.17
CA CYS A 64 9.96 15.95 -7.75
C CYS A 64 9.14 14.66 -7.52
N TRP A 65 8.02 14.51 -8.25
CA TRP A 65 7.16 13.33 -8.24
C TRP A 65 7.86 12.06 -8.75
N ALA A 66 8.68 12.16 -9.80
CA ALA A 66 9.38 11.01 -10.35
C ALA A 66 10.49 10.55 -9.40
N ALA A 67 11.19 11.48 -8.76
CA ALA A 67 12.22 11.17 -7.76
C ALA A 67 11.63 10.57 -6.48
N ALA A 68 10.52 11.12 -5.99
CA ALA A 68 9.81 10.59 -4.83
C ALA A 68 9.24 9.19 -5.13
N GLY A 69 8.46 9.04 -6.21
CA GLY A 69 7.89 7.76 -6.61
C GLY A 69 8.93 6.69 -6.89
N ASN A 70 10.03 7.05 -7.58
CA ASN A 70 11.12 6.10 -7.85
C ASN A 70 11.95 5.77 -6.61
N THR A 71 12.02 6.66 -5.60
CA THR A 71 12.56 6.32 -4.28
C THR A 71 11.70 5.26 -3.59
N VAL A 72 10.37 5.42 -3.62
CA VAL A 72 9.45 4.43 -3.07
C VAL A 72 9.55 3.10 -3.84
N SER A 73 9.67 3.16 -5.17
CA SER A 73 9.89 1.97 -6.00
C SER A 73 11.18 1.22 -5.62
N ALA A 74 12.28 1.96 -5.41
CA ALA A 74 13.55 1.41 -4.94
C ALA A 74 13.46 0.77 -3.56
N TRP A 75 12.67 1.34 -2.64
CA TRP A 75 12.42 0.74 -1.33
C TRP A 75 11.78 -0.66 -1.44
N PHE A 76 10.90 -0.89 -2.42
CA PHE A 76 10.32 -2.20 -2.72
C PHE A 76 11.23 -3.10 -3.58
N GLY A 77 12.50 -2.75 -3.73
CA GLY A 77 13.50 -3.55 -4.44
C GLY A 77 13.37 -3.47 -5.97
N ARG A 78 12.83 -2.37 -6.51
CA ARG A 78 12.78 -2.12 -7.95
C ARG A 78 13.86 -1.13 -8.36
N ASN A 79 14.67 -1.49 -9.34
CA ASN A 79 15.76 -0.64 -9.80
C ASN A 79 15.43 -0.04 -11.17
N HIS A 80 14.86 1.16 -11.17
CA HIS A 80 14.53 1.91 -12.37
C HIS A 80 15.16 3.31 -12.32
N THR A 81 15.37 3.90 -13.49
CA THR A 81 15.70 5.32 -13.62
C THR A 81 14.44 6.17 -13.46
N GLN A 82 14.60 7.45 -13.07
CA GLN A 82 13.46 8.39 -13.06
C GLN A 82 12.84 8.57 -14.45
N ASN A 83 13.64 8.41 -15.52
CA ASN A 83 13.15 8.47 -16.89
C ASN A 83 12.20 7.30 -17.23
N GLU A 84 12.56 6.07 -16.84
CA GLU A 84 11.70 4.90 -17.03
C GLU A 84 10.41 5.00 -16.22
N PHE A 85 10.54 5.40 -14.94
CA PHE A 85 9.39 5.66 -14.07
C PHE A 85 8.48 6.75 -14.65
N CYS A 86 9.07 7.82 -15.19
CA CYS A 86 8.33 8.90 -15.81
C CYS A 86 7.57 8.45 -17.06
N ASN A 87 8.22 7.68 -17.95
CA ASN A 87 7.55 7.14 -19.12
C ASN A 87 6.38 6.24 -18.70
N ALA A 88 6.58 5.37 -17.71
CA ALA A 88 5.54 4.49 -17.19
C ALA A 88 4.35 5.27 -16.61
N ALA A 89 4.63 6.29 -15.79
CA ALA A 89 3.62 7.15 -15.16
C ALA A 89 2.72 7.93 -16.13
N PHE A 90 3.15 8.04 -17.39
CA PHE A 90 2.38 8.67 -18.47
C PHE A 90 1.98 7.68 -19.59
N GLY A 91 2.13 6.37 -19.36
CA GLY A 91 1.80 5.35 -20.37
C GLY A 91 2.63 5.45 -21.66
N ARG A 92 3.83 6.02 -21.59
CA ARG A 92 4.73 6.23 -22.73
C ARG A 92 5.59 5.00 -22.96
N ALA A 93 6.04 4.83 -24.21
CA ALA A 93 7.01 3.81 -24.55
C ALA A 93 8.33 4.01 -23.79
N GLN A 94 8.94 2.91 -23.34
CA GLN A 94 10.24 2.92 -22.70
C GLN A 94 11.37 3.15 -23.71
N GLY A 95 12.55 3.57 -23.24
CA GLY A 95 13.71 3.85 -24.09
C GLY A 95 13.74 5.25 -24.73
N TYR A 96 12.74 6.09 -24.46
CA TYR A 96 12.69 7.48 -24.90
C TYR A 96 12.89 8.45 -23.74
N GLU A 97 13.32 9.67 -24.04
CA GLU A 97 13.37 10.73 -23.03
C GLU A 97 11.96 11.16 -22.61
N CYS A 98 11.67 11.07 -21.32
CA CYS A 98 10.43 11.55 -20.76
C CYS A 98 10.48 13.10 -20.64
N PRO A 99 9.40 13.83 -20.99
CA PRO A 99 9.37 15.28 -20.90
C PRO A 99 9.57 15.82 -19.46
N ASN A 100 10.08 17.05 -19.34
CA ASN A 100 10.17 17.77 -18.07
C ASN A 100 8.80 18.33 -17.62
N SER A 101 7.84 17.45 -17.34
CA SER A 101 6.45 17.80 -17.02
C SER A 101 6.12 17.55 -15.55
N GLN A 102 5.19 18.34 -15.01
CA GLN A 102 4.57 18.09 -13.71
C GLN A 102 3.65 16.87 -13.80
N ALA A 103 3.40 16.20 -12.68
CA ALA A 103 2.47 15.09 -12.59
C ALA A 103 1.70 15.10 -11.26
N SER A 104 0.63 14.31 -11.21
CA SER A 104 -0.14 14.06 -10.00
C SER A 104 0.33 12.78 -9.29
N LEU A 105 -0.11 12.56 -8.05
CA LEU A 105 0.07 11.27 -7.38
C LEU A 105 -0.68 10.13 -8.09
N GLY A 106 -1.69 10.42 -8.91
CA GLY A 106 -2.33 9.42 -9.79
C GLY A 106 -1.36 8.90 -10.86
N ASN A 107 -0.51 9.76 -11.43
CA ASN A 107 0.54 9.31 -12.36
C ASN A 107 1.60 8.46 -11.64
N VAL A 108 1.90 8.81 -10.38
CA VAL A 108 2.79 7.99 -9.55
C VAL A 108 2.20 6.60 -9.33
N GLN A 109 0.87 6.47 -9.13
CA GLN A 109 0.21 5.17 -9.05
C GLN A 109 0.44 4.34 -10.32
N ASP A 110 0.33 4.93 -11.51
CA ASP A 110 0.61 4.23 -12.76
C ASP A 110 2.07 3.76 -12.84
N GLY A 111 3.02 4.61 -12.44
CA GLY A 111 4.44 4.27 -12.37
C GLY A 111 4.75 3.13 -11.39
N LEU A 112 4.14 3.14 -10.20
CA LEU A 112 4.27 2.08 -9.20
C LEU A 112 3.65 0.76 -9.67
N SER A 113 2.46 0.82 -10.28
CA SER A 113 1.79 -0.34 -10.83
C SER A 113 2.63 -0.99 -11.94
N TRP A 114 3.21 -0.19 -12.84
CA TRP A 114 4.13 -0.67 -13.86
C TRP A 114 5.38 -1.33 -13.27
N ALA A 115 5.91 -0.79 -12.17
CA ALA A 115 7.03 -1.38 -11.44
C ALA A 115 6.65 -2.66 -10.65
N GLY A 116 5.40 -3.13 -10.75
CA GLY A 116 4.93 -4.33 -10.06
C GLY A 116 4.78 -4.12 -8.55
N ILE A 117 4.35 -2.94 -8.14
CA ILE A 117 4.04 -2.56 -6.75
C ILE A 117 2.56 -2.19 -6.68
N SER A 118 1.85 -2.70 -5.66
CA SER A 118 0.49 -2.25 -5.35
C SER A 118 0.49 -0.72 -5.16
N PRO A 119 -0.20 0.06 -6.00
CA PRO A 119 0.04 1.51 -6.07
C PRO A 119 -0.53 2.28 -4.86
N GLY A 120 -1.27 1.63 -3.98
CA GLY A 120 -1.88 2.24 -2.82
C GLY A 120 -3.10 3.10 -3.14
N SER A 121 -3.43 4.02 -2.24
CA SER A 121 -4.62 4.87 -2.26
C SER A 121 -4.22 6.34 -2.33
N TYR A 122 -4.65 7.03 -3.38
CA TYR A 122 -4.49 8.46 -3.55
C TYR A 122 -5.67 9.20 -2.92
N VAL A 123 -5.38 10.13 -1.99
CA VAL A 123 -6.37 11.00 -1.36
C VAL A 123 -5.98 12.47 -1.44
N THR A 124 -6.98 13.33 -1.55
CA THR A 124 -6.85 14.76 -1.25
C THR A 124 -6.86 14.94 0.27
N GLY A 125 -5.88 15.66 0.78
CA GLY A 125 -5.65 15.88 2.20
C GLY A 125 -4.38 15.20 2.73
N TRP A 126 -3.99 15.64 3.93
CA TRP A 126 -2.92 15.05 4.73
C TRP A 126 -3.41 13.83 5.51
N LEU A 127 -2.49 12.98 5.95
CA LEU A 127 -2.82 11.81 6.79
C LEU A 127 -2.68 12.14 8.27
N ARG A 128 -3.62 11.66 9.08
CA ARG A 128 -3.52 11.75 10.55
C ARG A 128 -2.26 11.05 11.05
N TYR A 129 -1.68 11.54 12.13
CA TYR A 129 -0.44 11.00 12.69
C TYR A 129 -0.50 9.48 12.94
N PRO A 130 -1.58 8.90 13.51
CA PRO A 130 -1.70 7.45 13.65
C PRO A 130 -1.69 6.68 12.32
N THR A 131 -2.20 7.29 11.24
CA THR A 131 -2.13 6.69 9.91
C THR A 131 -0.70 6.68 9.39
N VAL A 132 0.07 7.76 9.58
CA VAL A 132 1.51 7.77 9.24
C VAL A 132 2.25 6.69 10.03
N GLN A 133 2.01 6.58 11.34
CA GLN A 133 2.61 5.54 12.18
C GLN A 133 2.30 4.13 11.66
N ALA A 134 1.04 3.85 11.31
CA ALA A 134 0.61 2.55 10.81
C ALA A 134 1.25 2.19 9.45
N GLU A 135 1.41 3.16 8.55
CA GLU A 135 2.07 2.94 7.26
C GLU A 135 3.56 2.64 7.43
N ILE A 136 4.27 3.49 8.17
CA ILE A 136 5.71 3.32 8.42
C ILE A 136 5.98 2.03 9.19
N SER A 137 5.20 1.71 10.23
CA SER A 137 5.38 0.48 11.02
C SER A 137 5.20 -0.78 10.18
N ALA A 138 4.37 -0.71 9.15
CA ALA A 138 4.16 -1.80 8.21
C ALA A 138 5.14 -1.79 7.02
N GLY A 139 6.21 -0.98 7.10
CA GLY A 139 7.24 -0.93 6.06
C GLY A 139 6.82 -0.21 4.79
N ARG A 140 5.80 0.66 4.84
CA ARG A 140 5.26 1.38 3.69
C ARG A 140 5.58 2.88 3.77
N PRO A 141 6.50 3.41 2.94
CA PRO A 141 6.68 4.85 2.78
C PRO A 141 5.40 5.50 2.24
N VAL A 142 5.19 6.78 2.58
CA VAL A 142 4.05 7.57 2.08
C VAL A 142 4.59 8.68 1.19
N GLU A 143 4.12 8.76 -0.05
CA GLU A 143 4.41 9.92 -0.89
C GLU A 143 3.37 11.01 -0.64
N THR A 144 3.84 12.25 -0.51
CA THR A 144 3.00 13.40 -0.17
C THR A 144 3.18 14.50 -1.18
N ARG A 145 2.12 15.25 -1.46
CA ARG A 145 2.22 16.56 -2.13
C ARG A 145 2.06 17.66 -1.11
N ILE A 146 3.07 18.51 -0.99
CA ILE A 146 2.97 19.79 -0.33
C ILE A 146 2.69 20.90 -1.36
N GLN A 147 2.03 21.95 -0.90
CA GLN A 147 1.77 23.17 -1.66
C GLN A 147 2.57 24.29 -1.01
N TRP A 148 3.55 24.84 -1.73
CA TRP A 148 4.29 26.00 -1.25
C TRP A 148 3.36 27.21 -1.13
N SER A 149 3.61 28.04 -0.13
CA SER A 149 2.95 29.34 0.05
C SER A 149 3.22 30.29 -1.12
N SER A 150 4.37 30.14 -1.79
CA SER A 150 4.70 30.87 -3.03
C SER A 150 4.01 30.34 -4.28
N GLY A 151 3.22 29.26 -4.16
CA GLY A 151 2.61 28.56 -5.29
C GLY A 151 3.45 27.39 -5.80
N GLY A 152 2.82 26.49 -6.54
CA GLY A 152 3.42 25.25 -7.04
C GLY A 152 3.39 24.09 -6.03
N GLY A 153 3.35 22.86 -6.55
CA GLY A 153 3.37 21.65 -5.75
C GLY A 153 4.78 21.05 -5.68
N HIS A 154 5.05 20.32 -4.61
CA HIS A 154 6.29 19.57 -4.46
C HIS A 154 6.04 18.24 -3.74
N MET A 155 6.79 17.22 -4.09
CA MET A 155 6.55 15.85 -3.64
C MET A 155 7.63 15.45 -2.66
N HIS A 156 7.24 14.91 -1.51
CA HIS A 156 8.14 14.36 -0.50
C HIS A 156 7.79 12.91 -0.21
N VAL A 157 8.72 12.17 0.39
CA VAL A 157 8.49 10.82 0.90
C VAL A 157 8.58 10.81 2.41
N LEU A 158 7.47 10.61 3.12
CA LEU A 158 7.50 10.30 4.54
C LEU A 158 8.02 8.88 4.73
N TYR A 159 9.07 8.74 5.54
CA TYR A 159 9.77 7.48 5.76
C TYR A 159 9.94 7.13 7.24
N GLY A 160 9.46 7.98 8.16
CA GLY A 160 9.60 7.71 9.57
C GLY A 160 8.66 8.51 10.46
N TYR A 161 8.58 8.09 11.72
CA TYR A 161 7.95 8.83 12.81
C TYR A 161 8.73 8.66 14.13
N ASP A 162 8.49 9.56 15.07
CA ASP A 162 8.91 9.47 16.48
C ASP A 162 7.81 10.01 17.40
N ASP A 163 7.27 9.15 18.26
CA ASP A 163 6.09 9.40 19.08
C ASP A 163 6.36 10.37 20.24
N ALA A 164 7.62 10.47 20.71
CA ALA A 164 7.97 11.32 21.85
C ALA A 164 7.60 12.79 21.64
N ASN A 165 7.63 13.25 20.38
CA ASN A 165 7.26 14.61 19.99
C ASN A 165 6.24 14.64 18.84
N SER A 166 5.64 13.50 18.50
CA SER A 166 4.79 13.32 17.32
C SER A 166 5.47 13.81 16.04
N TRP A 167 6.75 13.48 15.86
CA TRP A 167 7.54 13.88 14.70
C TRP A 167 7.31 12.96 13.52
N VAL A 168 7.51 13.52 12.32
CA VAL A 168 7.62 12.78 11.07
C VAL A 168 8.96 13.07 10.41
N TYR A 169 9.49 12.08 9.69
CA TYR A 169 10.71 12.20 8.90
C TYR A 169 10.37 12.11 7.42
N TRP A 170 10.86 13.04 6.61
CA TRP A 170 10.64 13.03 5.16
C TRP A 170 11.92 13.23 4.35
N GLY A 171 11.93 12.60 3.18
CA GLY A 171 12.89 12.86 2.11
C GLY A 171 12.36 13.95 1.18
N ASP A 172 13.22 14.92 0.86
CA ASP A 172 12.93 16.00 -0.10
C ASP A 172 13.75 15.75 -1.38
N PRO A 173 13.13 15.61 -2.58
CA PRO A 173 13.84 15.36 -3.83
C PRO A 173 14.52 16.61 -4.42
N TRP A 174 14.26 17.81 -3.92
CA TRP A 174 14.83 19.03 -4.49
C TRP A 174 16.37 19.05 -4.39
N PRO A 175 17.12 19.43 -5.44
CA PRO A 175 18.58 19.24 -5.43
C PRO A 175 19.33 20.08 -4.39
N SER A 176 18.89 21.31 -4.15
CA SER A 176 19.54 22.27 -3.24
C SER A 176 19.04 22.21 -1.80
N ASN A 177 18.00 21.44 -1.51
CA ASN A 177 17.45 21.33 -0.17
C ASN A 177 18.16 20.24 0.63
N ASN A 178 18.01 20.28 1.95
CA ASN A 178 18.37 19.15 2.80
C ASN A 178 17.59 17.91 2.36
N ARG A 179 18.31 16.82 2.08
CA ARG A 179 17.72 15.58 1.53
C ARG A 179 16.77 14.89 2.52
N TYR A 180 17.09 14.96 3.81
CA TYR A 180 16.36 14.30 4.89
C TYR A 180 16.05 15.32 5.97
N ASN A 181 14.79 15.40 6.35
CA ASN A 181 14.26 16.44 7.23
C ASN A 181 13.32 15.81 8.27
N TRP A 182 13.02 16.56 9.32
CA TRP A 182 12.08 16.18 10.37
C TRP A 182 11.49 17.39 11.07
N ALA A 183 10.27 17.23 11.57
CA ALA A 183 9.54 18.21 12.34
C ALA A 183 8.35 17.53 13.03
N SER A 184 7.62 18.25 13.87
CA SER A 184 6.33 17.77 14.36
C SER A 184 5.36 17.56 13.20
N HIS A 185 4.49 16.55 13.33
CA HIS A 185 3.44 16.27 12.36
C HIS A 185 2.57 17.49 12.08
N ALA A 186 2.22 18.24 13.14
CA ALA A 186 1.45 19.48 13.01
C ALA A 186 2.17 20.53 12.15
N TRP A 187 3.48 20.70 12.33
CA TRP A 187 4.28 21.62 11.51
C TRP A 187 4.36 21.16 10.05
N TYR A 188 4.53 19.85 9.82
CA TYR A 188 4.57 19.30 8.48
C TYR A 188 3.22 19.39 7.76
N VAL A 189 2.10 19.28 8.48
CA VAL A 189 0.75 19.46 7.92
C VAL A 189 0.55 20.89 7.43
N ASN A 190 0.98 21.89 8.20
CA ASN A 190 0.83 23.29 7.83
C ASN A 190 1.83 24.18 8.56
N ASN A 191 2.60 24.97 7.81
CA ASN A 191 3.51 25.97 8.33
C ASN A 191 3.54 27.20 7.41
N SER A 192 4.42 28.17 7.67
CA SER A 192 4.52 29.39 6.86
C SER A 192 5.02 29.16 5.44
N GLU A 193 5.76 28.08 5.19
CA GLU A 193 6.40 27.79 3.90
C GLU A 193 5.51 26.92 3.02
N PHE A 194 4.80 25.95 3.59
CA PHE A 194 3.92 25.05 2.85
C PHE A 194 2.79 24.44 3.68
N SER A 195 1.84 23.83 2.96
CA SER A 195 0.80 22.95 3.51
C SER A 195 0.82 21.58 2.83
N TRP A 196 0.61 20.50 3.60
CA TRP A 196 0.44 19.15 3.05
C TRP A 196 -0.98 18.99 2.49
N THR A 197 -1.08 18.81 1.16
CA THR A 197 -2.36 18.85 0.44
C THR A 197 -2.85 17.52 -0.08
N HIS A 198 -1.97 16.55 -0.35
CA HIS A 198 -2.37 15.25 -0.89
C HIS A 198 -1.46 14.13 -0.43
N SER A 199 -1.97 12.90 -0.43
CA SER A 199 -1.25 11.72 0.07
C SER A 199 -1.45 10.51 -0.83
N LEU A 200 -0.39 9.74 -1.01
CA LEU A 200 -0.41 8.40 -1.57
C LEU A 200 0.15 7.44 -0.51
N TYR A 201 -0.72 6.59 0.01
CA TYR A 201 -0.45 5.69 1.14
C TYR A 201 -0.97 4.28 0.85
N ARG A 202 -0.68 3.30 1.70
CA ARG A 202 -0.92 1.86 1.42
C ARG A 202 -0.16 1.37 0.19
N ILE A 203 0.95 2.00 -0.16
CA ILE A 203 1.81 1.56 -1.26
C ILE A 203 2.41 0.20 -0.89
N GLY A 204 2.26 -0.79 -1.76
CA GLY A 204 2.70 -2.17 -1.51
C GLY A 204 1.80 -2.99 -0.57
N ALA A 205 0.62 -2.47 -0.17
CA ALA A 205 -0.36 -3.20 0.63
C ALA A 205 -1.20 -4.19 -0.18
#